data_AF-A0A8T5J686-F1
#
_entry.id   AF-A0A8T5J686-F1
#
_cell.length_a   1.000
_cell.length_b   1.000
_cell.length_c   1.000
_cell.angle_alpha   90.00
_cell.angle_beta   90.00
_cell.angle_gamma   90.00
#
_symmetry.space_group_name_H-M   'P 1'
#
loop_
_entity.id
_entity.type
_entity.pdbx_description
1 polymer ?
#
loop_
_entity_poly.entity_id
_entity_poly.type
_entity_poly.pdbx_seq_one_letter_code
_entity_poly.pdbx_strand_id
1 'polypeptide(L)'
;MQVALRDRWLIGIGLACLLLNVTLLPIVFTGAVEGAVEEKFETFPLDSACGEDGDCDTLEDDWAVSTTSRDYYAWDITNLQEVIENQATPDYERMGPYTYDITSEKTLIEHDSYNGHLTYNVVKTFECSPNSKNSCDEELSQLNIQFRPQLIGATGTAFNAIMDLTKIGFASGMMNQDLNTTQAGKATADYITTMTNTIGGAGFGSYGYAALGAAETAGQASVVIPNTMDGNILPIANFLGGIDQALYSSVHPLDNQFNISLLDESGPVAFVGMGEPEQLLSTIESDPNNSTTVMRATAYGYLATEMADTTGDGNEDTMVPDYAQTLIRDWSLYIAIGLEFQSNGGGSPFTDSEDIANRLDNLLDEDFSDVDCLNLMMNGDGGDNPLGLLAQNSAGTGFGLSAFLGMDSSVAKSTFGLSDSQYDSIYSWAAGWATSSSSIQMALLGGSGTMNAGHFVNTTFGNGDPINGGFLGYSLNQGGDWGADSSLPDIALTPEQSAEILYGELGITTTEGALRFLYGELSGTVPPGFSDIQQTGEWGIDVIASTYGIDQDSAMALQDLIVNSIFGEFVENFLVDSFGAEAYLTQSVNSWLLGWHDPVSAYLASGNPSNMSVGWA
;
A
#
# COMPACT_ATOMS: atom_id res chain seq x y z
N MET A 1 -38.77 -0.68 4.49
CA MET A 1 -38.25 0.54 5.16
C MET A 1 -38.47 1.68 4.18
N GLN A 2 -39.23 2.70 4.55
CA GLN A 2 -39.65 3.78 3.65
C GLN A 2 -38.49 4.75 3.42
N VAL A 3 -37.81 4.62 2.28
CA VAL A 3 -36.93 5.68 1.76
C VAL A 3 -37.81 6.92 1.54
N ALA A 4 -37.50 8.00 2.26
CA ALA A 4 -38.32 9.19 2.28
C ALA A 4 -38.34 9.83 0.89
N LEU A 5 -39.54 10.22 0.42
CA LEU A 5 -39.76 10.88 -0.87
C LEU A 5 -38.88 12.13 -1.09
N ARG A 6 -38.30 12.69 -0.02
CA ARG A 6 -37.44 13.87 -0.01
C ARG A 6 -36.05 13.59 -0.61
N ASP A 7 -35.50 12.40 -0.41
CA ASP A 7 -34.13 12.06 -0.84
C ASP A 7 -34.08 11.76 -2.34
N ARG A 8 -35.13 11.15 -2.90
CA ARG A 8 -35.30 10.99 -4.36
C ARG A 8 -35.49 12.31 -5.10
N TRP A 9 -36.09 13.31 -4.44
CA TRP A 9 -36.25 14.66 -5.01
C TRP A 9 -34.95 15.48 -4.93
N LEU A 10 -34.15 15.32 -3.88
CA LEU A 10 -32.85 15.99 -3.73
C LEU A 10 -31.79 15.39 -4.65
N ILE A 11 -31.77 14.07 -4.86
CA ILE A 11 -30.94 13.42 -5.88
C ILE A 11 -31.38 13.87 -7.29
N GLY A 12 -32.69 13.95 -7.56
CA GLY A 12 -33.20 14.44 -8.84
C GLY A 12 -32.88 15.91 -9.13
N ILE A 13 -32.82 16.76 -8.11
CA ILE A 13 -32.41 18.17 -8.24
C ILE A 13 -30.89 18.30 -8.33
N GLY A 14 -30.13 17.49 -7.56
CA GLY A 14 -28.67 17.43 -7.63
C GLY A 14 -28.18 16.96 -9.00
N LEU A 15 -28.78 15.90 -9.57
CA LEU A 15 -28.49 15.43 -10.92
C LEU A 15 -28.96 16.42 -11.99
N ALA A 16 -30.07 17.12 -11.77
CA ALA A 16 -30.51 18.19 -12.66
C ALA A 16 -29.54 19.38 -12.64
N CYS A 17 -29.02 19.78 -11.47
CA CYS A 17 -28.01 20.84 -11.33
C CYS A 17 -26.63 20.43 -11.89
N LEU A 18 -26.25 19.16 -11.77
CA LEU A 18 -25.05 18.60 -12.40
C LEU A 18 -25.22 18.48 -13.93
N LEU A 19 -26.37 18.03 -14.40
CA LEU A 19 -26.72 18.06 -15.83
C LEU A 19 -26.82 19.50 -16.34
N LEU A 20 -27.29 20.47 -15.55
CA LEU A 20 -27.24 21.89 -15.87
C LEU A 20 -25.80 22.42 -15.90
N ASN A 21 -24.90 21.95 -15.03
CA ASN A 21 -23.49 22.31 -15.10
C ASN A 21 -22.75 21.65 -16.28
N VAL A 22 -23.03 20.39 -16.61
CA VAL A 22 -22.32 19.63 -17.67
C VAL A 22 -22.95 19.81 -19.05
N THR A 23 -24.26 20.07 -19.13
CA THR A 23 -24.95 20.34 -20.41
C THR A 23 -25.19 21.83 -20.65
N LEU A 24 -25.54 22.61 -19.62
CA LEU A 24 -25.83 24.04 -19.79
C LEU A 24 -24.64 24.96 -19.55
N LEU A 25 -23.57 24.64 -18.80
CA LEU A 25 -22.38 25.51 -18.87
C LEU A 25 -21.71 25.42 -20.24
N PRO A 26 -21.48 24.24 -20.85
CA PRO A 26 -21.02 24.19 -22.23
C PRO A 26 -22.03 24.81 -23.19
N ILE A 27 -23.35 24.57 -23.09
CA ILE A 27 -24.34 25.12 -24.04
C ILE A 27 -24.72 26.59 -23.79
N VAL A 28 -24.58 27.13 -22.58
CA VAL A 28 -24.77 28.57 -22.30
C VAL A 28 -23.48 29.33 -22.61
N PHE A 29 -22.30 28.71 -22.46
CA PHE A 29 -21.05 29.26 -22.98
C PHE A 29 -20.86 29.00 -24.49
N THR A 30 -21.49 28.01 -25.13
CA THR A 30 -21.39 27.79 -26.60
C THR A 30 -22.58 28.34 -27.38
N GLY A 31 -23.78 28.42 -26.79
CA GLY A 31 -24.98 28.98 -27.41
C GLY A 31 -25.04 30.51 -27.35
N ALA A 32 -24.43 31.12 -26.32
CA ALA A 32 -24.09 32.54 -26.36
C ALA A 32 -22.90 32.82 -27.29
N VAL A 33 -22.08 31.80 -27.58
CA VAL A 33 -21.01 31.88 -28.57
C VAL A 33 -21.59 31.82 -29.97
N GLU A 34 -22.60 31.03 -30.35
CA GLU A 34 -23.16 31.13 -31.71
C GLU A 34 -23.72 32.53 -32.02
N GLY A 35 -24.47 33.15 -31.10
CA GLY A 35 -24.97 34.53 -31.29
C GLY A 35 -23.86 35.59 -31.28
N ALA A 36 -22.83 35.45 -30.45
CA ALA A 36 -21.68 36.34 -30.41
C ALA A 36 -20.64 36.07 -31.51
N VAL A 37 -20.64 34.86 -32.09
CA VAL A 37 -19.80 34.41 -33.20
C VAL A 37 -20.41 34.86 -34.52
N GLU A 38 -21.73 34.85 -34.66
CA GLU A 38 -22.43 35.40 -35.82
C GLU A 38 -22.31 36.94 -35.89
N GLU A 39 -22.24 37.63 -34.74
CA GLU A 39 -21.89 39.07 -34.66
C GLU A 39 -20.38 39.34 -34.88
N LYS A 40 -19.51 38.36 -34.63
CA LYS A 40 -18.06 38.42 -34.86
C LYS A 40 -17.62 38.03 -36.27
N PHE A 41 -18.52 37.46 -37.08
CA PHE A 41 -18.33 37.19 -38.50
C PHE A 41 -18.91 38.30 -39.39
N GLU A 42 -19.06 39.53 -38.86
CA GLU A 42 -19.02 40.69 -39.74
C GLU A 42 -17.70 40.62 -40.52
N THR A 43 -17.78 40.64 -41.86
CA THR A 43 -16.62 40.93 -42.70
C THR A 43 -16.07 42.28 -42.26
N PHE A 44 -15.07 42.26 -41.37
CA PHE A 44 -14.37 43.45 -40.94
C PHE A 44 -13.73 44.06 -42.19
N PRO A 45 -14.05 45.32 -42.51
CA PRO A 45 -13.41 46.00 -43.63
C PRO A 45 -11.89 45.96 -43.42
N LEU A 46 -11.11 45.45 -44.38
CA LEU A 46 -9.65 45.28 -44.21
C LEU A 46 -8.97 46.64 -43.93
N ASP A 47 -9.57 47.73 -44.42
CA ASP A 47 -9.24 49.12 -44.18
C ASP A 47 -9.39 49.56 -42.70
N SER A 48 -10.17 48.84 -41.89
CA SER A 48 -10.25 49.07 -40.45
C SER A 48 -9.06 48.48 -39.67
N ALA A 49 -8.25 47.63 -40.31
CA ALA A 49 -7.07 47.02 -39.69
C ALA A 49 -5.75 47.44 -40.36
N CYS A 50 -5.78 47.64 -41.68
CA CYS A 50 -4.61 47.76 -42.56
C CYS A 50 -4.54 49.09 -43.32
N GLY A 51 -5.27 50.10 -42.84
CA GLY A 51 -5.39 51.43 -43.45
C GLY A 51 -6.08 51.44 -44.81
N GLU A 52 -6.30 52.63 -45.37
CA GLU A 52 -7.09 52.85 -46.61
C GLU A 52 -6.59 52.03 -47.82
N ASP A 53 -5.31 51.63 -47.82
CA ASP A 53 -4.64 50.93 -48.93
C ASP A 53 -4.80 49.39 -48.85
N GLY A 54 -5.16 48.85 -47.68
CA GLY A 54 -5.48 47.43 -47.48
C GLY A 54 -4.32 46.46 -47.72
N ASP A 55 -3.07 46.93 -47.76
CA ASP A 55 -1.88 46.09 -47.98
C ASP A 55 -1.29 45.54 -46.66
N CYS A 56 -1.68 46.12 -45.53
CA CYS A 56 -1.20 45.81 -44.17
C CYS A 56 0.30 46.07 -43.98
N ASP A 57 0.90 46.96 -44.79
CA ASP A 57 2.28 47.44 -44.58
C ASP A 57 2.34 48.36 -43.33
N THR A 58 1.22 49.00 -42.99
CA THR A 58 0.98 49.71 -41.72
C THR A 58 -0.37 49.31 -41.15
N LEU A 59 -0.47 49.21 -39.81
CA LEU A 59 -1.71 48.90 -39.10
C LEU A 59 -2.36 50.17 -38.57
N GLU A 60 -3.70 50.20 -38.52
CA GLU A 60 -4.44 51.28 -37.87
C GLU A 60 -4.21 51.24 -36.35
N ASP A 61 -3.91 52.39 -35.75
CA ASP A 61 -3.51 52.50 -34.34
C ASP A 61 -4.63 52.03 -33.38
N ASP A 62 -5.89 52.30 -33.71
CA ASP A 62 -7.08 51.92 -32.92
C ASP A 62 -7.46 50.44 -33.09
N TRP A 63 -7.05 49.82 -34.21
CA TRP A 63 -7.12 48.38 -34.37
C TRP A 63 -5.98 47.66 -33.65
N ALA A 64 -4.77 48.20 -33.75
CA ALA A 64 -3.57 47.66 -33.11
C ALA A 64 -3.69 47.73 -31.57
N VAL A 65 -4.24 48.82 -31.03
CA VAL A 65 -4.50 48.97 -29.59
C VAL A 65 -5.90 49.50 -29.36
N SER A 66 -6.74 48.68 -28.71
CA SER A 66 -8.13 49.04 -28.39
C SER A 66 -8.44 48.76 -26.92
N THR A 67 -9.06 49.72 -26.22
CA THR A 67 -9.50 49.55 -24.83
C THR A 67 -11.02 49.54 -24.73
N THR A 68 -11.58 48.55 -24.02
CA THR A 68 -13.02 48.44 -23.75
C THR A 68 -13.28 48.20 -22.27
N SER A 69 -14.26 48.89 -21.68
CA SER A 69 -14.67 48.66 -20.29
C SER A 69 -15.71 47.53 -20.20
N ARG A 70 -15.61 46.70 -19.16
CA ARG A 70 -16.57 45.62 -18.90
C ARG A 70 -16.88 45.52 -17.41
N ASP A 71 -18.16 45.35 -17.10
CA ASP A 71 -18.65 45.12 -15.75
C ASP A 71 -18.74 43.62 -15.44
N TYR A 72 -18.19 43.22 -14.30
CA TYR A 72 -18.27 41.87 -13.76
C TYR A 72 -19.11 41.83 -12.49
N TYR A 73 -19.79 40.71 -12.27
CA TYR A 73 -20.59 40.45 -11.08
C TYR A 73 -20.21 39.07 -10.53
N ALA A 74 -20.04 38.99 -9.22
CA ALA A 74 -19.70 37.76 -8.50
C ALA A 74 -20.86 37.37 -7.58
N TRP A 75 -20.91 36.10 -7.18
CA TRP A 75 -21.83 35.61 -6.15
C TRP A 75 -21.01 35.24 -4.92
N ASP A 76 -21.11 36.05 -3.88
CA ASP A 76 -20.39 35.86 -2.62
C ASP A 76 -21.18 34.95 -1.68
N ILE A 77 -20.49 34.06 -0.96
CA ILE A 77 -21.09 33.20 0.07
C ILE A 77 -20.99 33.93 1.41
N THR A 78 -22.13 34.42 1.90
CA THR A 78 -22.18 35.30 3.08
C THR A 78 -22.16 34.54 4.41
N ASN A 79 -22.50 33.24 4.40
CA ASN A 79 -22.51 32.36 5.56
C ASN A 79 -21.39 31.29 5.50
N LEU A 80 -20.23 31.62 4.92
CA LEU A 80 -19.13 30.67 4.66
C LEU A 80 -18.77 29.81 5.88
N GLN A 81 -18.67 30.42 7.07
CA GLN A 81 -18.30 29.68 8.28
C GLN A 81 -19.35 28.63 8.67
N GLU A 82 -20.64 28.91 8.47
CA GLU A 82 -21.70 27.92 8.71
C GLU A 82 -21.69 26.81 7.64
N VAL A 83 -21.32 27.14 6.41
CA VAL A 83 -21.16 26.18 5.31
C VAL A 83 -20.02 25.20 5.60
N ILE A 84 -18.87 25.70 6.06
CA ILE A 84 -17.69 24.87 6.36
C ILE A 84 -17.92 24.05 7.64
N GLU A 85 -18.36 24.68 8.74
CA GLU A 85 -18.42 24.01 10.04
C GLU A 85 -19.66 23.13 10.22
N ASN A 86 -20.81 23.52 9.65
CA ASN A 86 -22.10 22.87 9.89
C ASN A 86 -22.72 22.25 8.64
N GLN A 87 -22.01 22.22 7.52
CA GLN A 87 -22.52 21.78 6.21
C GLN A 87 -23.85 22.47 5.85
N ALA A 88 -23.98 23.75 6.22
CA ALA A 88 -25.17 24.54 5.93
C ALA A 88 -25.30 24.80 4.42
N THR A 89 -26.52 25.10 3.97
CA THR A 89 -26.74 25.55 2.59
C THR A 89 -26.08 26.92 2.38
N PRO A 90 -25.29 27.13 1.31
CA PRO A 90 -24.68 28.42 1.03
C PRO A 90 -25.71 29.52 0.71
N ASP A 91 -25.56 30.68 1.35
CA ASP A 91 -26.33 31.89 1.10
C ASP A 91 -25.56 32.84 0.18
N TYR A 92 -26.07 33.03 -1.04
CA TYR A 92 -25.40 33.81 -2.08
C TYR A 92 -25.88 35.27 -2.14
N GLU A 93 -24.94 36.21 -2.15
CA GLU A 93 -25.17 37.64 -2.42
C GLU A 93 -24.49 38.07 -3.71
N ARG A 94 -25.20 38.82 -4.57
CA ARG A 94 -24.61 39.32 -5.81
C ARG A 94 -23.78 40.57 -5.55
N MET A 95 -22.48 40.46 -5.79
CA MET A 95 -21.50 41.53 -5.69
C MET A 95 -21.23 42.18 -7.05
N GLY A 96 -20.98 43.49 -7.06
CA GLY A 96 -20.65 44.26 -8.27
C GLY A 96 -21.59 45.44 -8.58
N PRO A 97 -21.41 46.12 -9.73
CA PRO A 97 -20.41 45.82 -10.76
C PRO A 97 -18.98 46.11 -10.32
N TYR A 98 -18.04 45.29 -10.79
CA TYR A 98 -16.61 45.56 -10.81
C TYR A 98 -16.21 45.88 -12.24
N THR A 99 -15.81 47.11 -12.52
CA THR A 99 -15.53 47.57 -13.88
C THR A 99 -14.05 47.42 -14.17
N TYR A 100 -13.69 46.69 -15.23
CA TYR A 100 -12.31 46.58 -15.72
C TYR A 100 -12.18 47.20 -17.09
N ASP A 101 -11.08 47.94 -17.28
CA ASP A 101 -10.64 48.41 -18.59
C ASP A 101 -9.75 47.33 -19.22
N ILE A 102 -10.19 46.79 -20.35
CA ILE A 102 -9.53 45.69 -21.06
C ILE A 102 -8.84 46.27 -22.29
N THR A 103 -7.51 46.37 -22.25
CA THR A 103 -6.69 46.82 -23.36
C THR A 103 -6.24 45.62 -24.18
N SER A 104 -6.61 45.57 -25.45
CA SER A 104 -6.20 44.56 -26.41
C SER A 104 -5.12 45.12 -27.32
N GLU A 105 -3.93 44.55 -27.26
CA GLU A 105 -2.82 44.82 -28.17
C GLU A 105 -2.74 43.71 -29.21
N LYS A 106 -2.92 44.05 -30.49
CA LYS A 106 -2.89 43.11 -31.61
C LYS A 106 -1.57 43.26 -32.36
N THR A 107 -0.88 42.15 -32.56
CA THR A 107 0.35 42.09 -33.38
C THR A 107 0.08 41.22 -34.60
N LEU A 108 0.14 41.81 -35.80
CA LEU A 108 0.00 41.06 -37.04
C LEU A 108 1.16 40.07 -37.20
N ILE A 109 0.83 38.83 -37.53
CA ILE A 109 1.78 37.73 -37.79
C ILE A 109 1.89 37.50 -39.29
N GLU A 110 0.75 37.45 -39.99
CA GLU A 110 0.69 37.14 -41.42
C GLU A 110 -0.53 37.80 -42.07
N HIS A 111 -0.35 38.28 -43.30
CA HIS A 111 -1.41 38.74 -44.19
C HIS A 111 -1.39 37.91 -45.48
N ASP A 112 -2.45 37.14 -45.73
CA ASP A 112 -2.69 36.46 -46.99
C ASP A 112 -3.69 37.28 -47.81
N SER A 113 -3.16 38.14 -48.67
CA SER A 113 -3.95 39.03 -49.53
C SER A 113 -4.72 38.31 -50.63
N TYR A 114 -4.37 37.05 -50.96
CA TYR A 114 -5.08 36.26 -51.96
C TYR A 114 -6.39 35.70 -51.40
N ASN A 115 -6.35 35.21 -50.16
CA ASN A 115 -7.52 34.68 -49.45
C ASN A 115 -8.23 35.71 -48.56
N GLY A 116 -7.63 36.89 -48.35
CA GLY A 116 -8.18 37.94 -47.50
C GLY A 116 -8.11 37.60 -46.01
N HIS A 117 -7.07 36.87 -45.58
CA HIS A 117 -6.92 36.43 -44.20
C HIS A 117 -5.83 37.23 -43.45
N LEU A 118 -6.12 37.57 -42.20
CA LEU A 118 -5.17 38.14 -41.25
C LEU A 118 -4.97 37.18 -40.09
N THR A 119 -3.73 36.78 -39.85
CA THR A 119 -3.32 36.04 -38.65
C THR A 119 -2.62 37.02 -37.72
N TYR A 120 -3.10 37.14 -36.49
CA TYR A 120 -2.54 38.06 -35.50
C TYR A 120 -2.55 37.44 -34.10
N ASN A 121 -1.60 37.85 -33.28
CA ASN A 121 -1.62 37.59 -31.84
C ASN A 121 -2.39 38.71 -31.14
N VAL A 122 -3.15 38.39 -30.09
CA VAL A 122 -3.76 39.40 -29.22
C VAL A 122 -3.30 39.17 -27.79
N VAL A 123 -2.70 40.19 -27.20
CA VAL A 123 -2.46 40.25 -25.76
C VAL A 123 -3.54 41.13 -25.14
N LYS A 124 -4.20 40.64 -24.08
CA LYS A 124 -5.19 41.41 -23.34
C LYS A 124 -4.68 41.69 -21.94
N THR A 125 -4.70 42.95 -21.55
CA THR A 125 -4.39 43.42 -20.21
C THR A 125 -5.68 43.90 -19.56
N PHE A 126 -5.91 43.49 -18.32
CA PHE A 126 -7.08 43.85 -17.53
C PHE A 126 -6.62 44.75 -16.39
N GLU A 127 -7.20 45.94 -16.29
CA GLU A 127 -6.92 46.86 -15.20
C GLU A 127 -8.23 47.26 -14.52
N CYS A 128 -8.25 47.32 -13.18
CA CYS A 128 -9.41 47.81 -12.47
C CYS A 128 -9.66 49.27 -12.88
N SER A 129 -10.85 49.55 -13.43
CA SER A 129 -11.15 50.87 -13.94
C SER A 129 -11.22 51.87 -12.78
N PRO A 130 -10.64 53.07 -12.90
CA PRO A 130 -10.82 54.15 -11.93
C PRO A 130 -12.29 54.54 -11.71
N ASN A 131 -13.16 54.18 -12.65
CA ASN A 131 -14.60 54.43 -12.60
C ASN A 131 -15.40 53.25 -12.01
N SER A 132 -14.74 52.16 -11.60
CA SER A 132 -15.40 51.02 -10.98
C SER A 132 -16.16 51.47 -9.74
N LYS A 133 -17.41 51.02 -9.61
CA LYS A 133 -18.26 51.36 -8.46
C LYS A 133 -17.76 50.71 -7.17
N ASN A 134 -17.21 49.51 -7.28
CA ASN A 134 -16.69 48.72 -6.16
C ASN A 134 -15.19 48.46 -6.35
N SER A 135 -14.49 48.20 -5.25
CA SER A 135 -13.05 47.91 -5.29
C SER A 135 -12.79 46.56 -5.94
N CYS A 136 -11.87 46.48 -6.89
CA CYS A 136 -11.44 45.20 -7.45
C CYS A 136 -10.55 44.38 -6.49
N ASP A 137 -10.15 44.98 -5.36
CA ASP A 137 -9.47 44.29 -4.25
C ASP A 137 -10.46 43.89 -3.13
N GLU A 138 -11.77 44.01 -3.38
CA GLU A 138 -12.77 43.49 -2.44
C GLU A 138 -12.67 41.97 -2.39
N GLU A 139 -12.75 41.41 -1.18
CA GLU A 139 -12.69 39.98 -0.96
C GLU A 139 -14.07 39.34 -1.23
N LEU A 140 -14.05 38.17 -1.84
CA LEU A 140 -15.23 37.33 -2.06
C LEU A 140 -14.93 35.88 -1.67
N SER A 141 -15.94 35.19 -1.17
CA SER A 141 -15.91 33.80 -0.76
C SER A 141 -16.70 32.96 -1.76
N GLN A 142 -16.04 31.97 -2.38
CA GLN A 142 -16.63 31.14 -3.41
C GLN A 142 -16.10 29.69 -3.38
N LEU A 143 -16.69 28.85 -4.22
CA LEU A 143 -16.19 27.50 -4.48
C LEU A 143 -14.76 27.56 -5.01
N ASN A 144 -13.89 26.74 -4.43
CA ASN A 144 -12.59 26.46 -5.02
C ASN A 144 -12.77 25.52 -6.22
N ILE A 145 -12.73 26.07 -7.43
CA ILE A 145 -13.03 25.29 -8.63
C ILE A 145 -11.93 24.25 -8.95
N GLN A 146 -10.71 24.38 -8.40
CA GLN A 146 -9.68 23.35 -8.55
C GLN A 146 -9.79 22.21 -7.55
N PHE A 147 -10.46 22.42 -6.41
CA PHE A 147 -10.47 21.43 -5.34
C PHE A 147 -11.00 20.08 -5.82
N ARG A 148 -12.20 20.04 -6.42
CA ARG A 148 -12.77 18.78 -6.93
C ARG A 148 -11.90 18.11 -8.01
N PRO A 149 -11.41 18.82 -9.04
CA PRO A 149 -10.41 18.26 -9.97
C PRO A 149 -9.17 17.69 -9.29
N GLN A 150 -8.66 18.32 -8.23
CA GLN A 150 -7.51 17.83 -7.48
C GLN A 150 -7.81 16.53 -6.73
N LEU A 151 -8.96 16.44 -6.06
CA LEU A 151 -9.38 15.20 -5.41
C LEU A 151 -9.45 14.05 -6.42
N ILE A 152 -10.07 14.30 -7.59
CA ILE A 152 -10.17 13.30 -8.67
C ILE A 152 -8.77 12.89 -9.15
N GLY A 153 -7.92 13.86 -9.44
CA GLY A 153 -6.55 13.62 -9.93
C GLY A 153 -5.64 12.93 -8.91
N ALA A 154 -5.85 13.15 -7.61
CA ALA A 154 -5.05 12.58 -6.54
C ALA A 154 -5.49 11.15 -6.15
N THR A 155 -6.73 10.74 -6.47
CA THR A 155 -7.31 9.46 -6.00
C THR A 155 -6.48 8.25 -6.42
N GLY A 156 -6.08 8.15 -7.69
CA GLY A 156 -5.25 7.02 -8.15
C GLY A 156 -3.88 6.98 -7.47
N THR A 157 -3.25 8.14 -7.29
CA THR A 157 -1.96 8.28 -6.58
C THR A 157 -2.10 7.89 -5.11
N ALA A 158 -3.21 8.28 -4.46
CA ALA A 158 -3.51 7.91 -3.08
C ALA A 158 -3.66 6.40 -2.93
N PHE A 159 -4.44 5.74 -3.80
CA PHE A 159 -4.53 4.28 -3.84
C PHE A 159 -3.15 3.63 -3.99
N ASN A 160 -2.34 4.10 -4.95
CA ASN A 160 -1.01 3.55 -5.14
C ASN A 160 -0.14 3.70 -3.87
N ALA A 161 -0.17 4.87 -3.24
CA ALA A 161 0.57 5.14 -2.02
C ALA A 161 0.12 4.24 -0.85
N ILE A 162 -1.19 4.01 -0.67
CA ILE A 162 -1.72 3.10 0.35
C ILE A 162 -1.24 1.66 0.09
N MET A 163 -1.29 1.20 -1.17
CA MET A 163 -0.82 -0.14 -1.53
C MET A 163 0.69 -0.27 -1.30
N ASP A 164 1.49 0.74 -1.65
CA ASP A 164 2.92 0.73 -1.42
C ASP A 164 3.27 0.80 0.08
N LEU A 165 2.56 1.59 0.87
CA LEU A 165 2.70 1.58 2.35
C LEU A 165 2.34 0.21 2.93
N THR A 166 1.33 -0.48 2.39
CA THR A 166 0.98 -1.84 2.80
C THR A 166 2.14 -2.81 2.51
N LYS A 167 2.79 -2.70 1.34
CA LYS A 167 4.00 -3.49 1.03
C LYS A 167 5.12 -3.20 2.01
N ILE A 168 5.35 -1.93 2.34
CA ILE A 168 6.39 -1.51 3.28
C ILE A 168 6.11 -2.02 4.70
N GLY A 169 4.86 -1.96 5.17
CA GLY A 169 4.47 -2.50 6.47
C GLY A 169 4.72 -4.01 6.56
N PHE A 170 4.32 -4.77 5.52
CA PHE A 170 4.65 -6.19 5.41
C PHE A 170 6.17 -6.43 5.41
N ALA A 171 6.91 -5.69 4.57
CA ALA A 171 8.35 -5.83 4.45
C ALA A 171 9.08 -5.57 5.78
N SER A 172 8.70 -4.51 6.49
CA SER A 172 9.22 -4.20 7.83
C SER A 172 8.92 -5.34 8.82
N GLY A 173 7.69 -5.86 8.82
CA GLY A 173 7.33 -7.03 9.62
C GLY A 173 8.16 -8.28 9.30
N MET A 174 8.44 -8.54 8.03
CA MET A 174 9.28 -9.68 7.62
C MET A 174 10.77 -9.46 7.95
N MET A 175 11.28 -8.24 7.84
CA MET A 175 12.63 -7.91 8.31
C MET A 175 12.77 -8.12 9.82
N ASN A 176 11.74 -7.74 10.60
CA ASN A 176 11.68 -8.06 12.01
C ASN A 176 11.67 -9.58 12.25
N GLN A 177 10.92 -10.35 11.45
CA GLN A 177 10.92 -11.81 11.53
C GLN A 177 12.30 -12.42 11.21
N ASP A 178 13.02 -11.86 10.25
CA ASP A 178 14.36 -12.32 9.88
C ASP A 178 15.34 -12.17 11.05
N LEU A 179 15.31 -11.03 11.75
CA LEU A 179 16.12 -10.81 12.95
C LEU A 179 15.72 -11.74 14.11
N ASN A 180 14.44 -12.06 14.24
CA ASN A 180 13.95 -12.91 15.32
C ASN A 180 14.15 -14.41 15.07
N THR A 181 14.19 -14.87 13.82
CA THR A 181 14.19 -16.32 13.50
C THR A 181 15.12 -16.73 12.37
N THR A 182 15.07 -16.08 11.21
CA THR A 182 15.86 -16.49 10.02
C THR A 182 17.36 -16.48 10.32
N GLN A 183 17.85 -15.42 10.98
CA GLN A 183 19.27 -15.31 11.35
C GLN A 183 19.72 -16.44 12.30
N ALA A 184 18.88 -16.81 13.28
CA ALA A 184 19.19 -17.88 14.21
C ALA A 184 19.16 -19.23 13.51
N GLY A 185 18.27 -19.39 12.53
CA GLY A 185 18.21 -20.55 11.65
C GLY A 185 19.49 -20.75 10.88
N LYS A 186 20.00 -19.69 10.25
CA LYS A 186 21.26 -19.67 9.52
C LYS A 186 22.46 -20.02 10.43
N ALA A 187 22.60 -19.35 11.57
CA ALA A 187 23.65 -19.65 12.54
C ALA A 187 23.60 -21.10 13.05
N THR A 188 22.39 -21.60 13.32
CA THR A 188 22.18 -22.99 13.76
C THR A 188 22.55 -23.99 12.67
N ALA A 189 22.18 -23.73 11.41
CA ALA A 189 22.54 -24.59 10.28
C ALA A 189 24.06 -24.65 10.07
N ASP A 190 24.76 -23.53 10.21
CA ASP A 190 26.23 -23.46 10.14
C ASP A 190 26.90 -24.21 11.29
N TYR A 191 26.35 -24.12 12.50
CA TYR A 191 26.80 -24.91 13.65
C TYR A 191 26.63 -26.41 13.39
N ILE A 192 25.45 -26.84 12.93
CA ILE A 192 25.18 -28.25 12.61
C ILE A 192 26.12 -28.72 11.49
N THR A 193 26.37 -27.90 10.47
CA THR A 193 27.34 -28.18 9.40
C THR A 193 28.74 -28.43 9.98
N THR A 194 29.20 -27.56 10.88
CA THR A 194 30.51 -27.69 11.52
C THR A 194 30.61 -28.95 12.37
N MET A 195 29.59 -29.23 13.17
CA MET A 195 29.52 -30.42 14.02
C MET A 195 29.50 -31.70 13.19
N THR A 196 28.61 -31.79 12.21
CA THR A 196 28.46 -32.97 11.36
C THR A 196 29.71 -33.26 10.53
N ASN A 197 30.43 -32.23 10.06
CA ASN A 197 31.73 -32.41 9.41
C ASN A 197 32.81 -32.98 10.35
N THR A 198 32.70 -32.70 11.65
CA THR A 198 33.70 -33.11 12.66
C THR A 198 33.42 -34.50 13.22
N ILE A 199 32.16 -34.79 13.58
CA ILE A 199 31.77 -36.01 14.31
C ILE A 199 30.77 -36.90 13.56
N GLY A 200 30.36 -36.52 12.35
CA GLY A 200 29.35 -37.21 11.55
C GLY A 200 27.93 -36.97 12.06
N GLY A 201 26.93 -37.28 11.22
CA GLY A 201 25.51 -37.13 11.57
C GLY A 201 25.11 -37.91 12.83
N ALA A 202 25.46 -39.20 12.89
CA ALA A 202 25.19 -40.03 14.08
C ALA A 202 25.89 -39.50 15.34
N GLY A 203 27.06 -38.88 15.18
CA GLY A 203 27.78 -38.19 16.25
C GLY A 203 27.03 -36.96 16.74
N PHE A 204 26.49 -36.14 15.84
CA PHE A 204 25.64 -35.00 16.18
C PHE A 204 24.38 -35.42 16.94
N GLY A 205 23.69 -36.47 16.50
CA GLY A 205 22.54 -37.02 17.24
C GLY A 205 22.92 -37.52 18.65
N SER A 206 24.08 -38.17 18.77
CA SER A 206 24.62 -38.64 20.06
C SER A 206 25.02 -37.48 20.99
N TYR A 207 25.53 -36.38 20.42
CA TYR A 207 25.76 -35.13 21.14
C TYR A 207 24.43 -34.56 21.68
N GLY A 208 23.37 -34.56 20.87
CA GLY A 208 22.05 -34.12 21.30
C GLY A 208 21.47 -34.94 22.45
N TYR A 209 21.70 -36.26 22.47
CA TYR A 209 21.30 -37.10 23.60
C TYR A 209 22.04 -36.74 24.90
N ALA A 210 23.34 -36.43 24.80
CA ALA A 210 24.11 -35.94 25.95
C ALA A 210 23.61 -34.57 26.43
N ALA A 211 23.26 -33.67 25.49
CA ALA A 211 22.68 -32.37 25.79
C ALA A 211 21.32 -32.49 26.48
N LEU A 212 20.46 -33.43 26.04
CA LEU A 212 19.20 -33.75 26.70
C LEU A 212 19.43 -34.15 28.16
N GLY A 213 20.38 -35.05 28.45
CA GLY A 213 20.68 -35.44 29.83
C GLY A 213 21.17 -34.28 30.70
N ALA A 214 21.91 -33.34 30.12
CA ALA A 214 22.32 -32.12 30.81
C ALA A 214 21.12 -31.18 31.06
N ALA A 215 20.24 -31.00 30.07
CA ALA A 215 19.02 -30.22 30.19
C ALA A 215 18.07 -30.79 31.25
N GLU A 216 17.92 -32.12 31.32
CA GLU A 216 17.14 -32.78 32.38
C GLU A 216 17.76 -32.56 33.77
N THR A 217 19.08 -32.64 33.87
CA THR A 217 19.79 -32.37 35.14
C THR A 217 19.63 -30.91 35.59
N ALA A 218 19.58 -29.98 34.64
CA ALA A 218 19.33 -28.56 34.87
C ALA A 218 17.84 -28.22 35.09
N GLY A 219 16.93 -29.18 34.92
CA GLY A 219 15.48 -28.97 35.00
C GLY A 219 14.89 -28.17 33.84
N GLN A 220 15.60 -28.09 32.71
CA GLN A 220 15.17 -27.42 31.48
C GLN A 220 14.36 -28.34 30.55
N ALA A 221 14.52 -29.65 30.71
CA ALA A 221 13.72 -30.68 30.04
C ALA A 221 13.29 -31.74 31.08
N SER A 222 12.27 -32.53 30.75
CA SER A 222 11.82 -33.61 31.65
C SER A 222 11.09 -34.68 30.86
N VAL A 223 11.80 -35.72 30.42
CA VAL A 223 11.27 -36.81 29.59
C VAL A 223 11.57 -38.19 30.19
N VAL A 224 12.78 -38.45 30.67
CA VAL A 224 13.19 -39.79 31.14
C VAL A 224 12.51 -40.15 32.47
N ILE A 225 12.50 -39.23 33.43
CA ILE A 225 11.90 -39.47 34.76
C ILE A 225 10.38 -39.67 34.67
N PRO A 226 9.61 -38.79 34.00
CA PRO A 226 8.16 -38.98 33.86
C PRO A 226 7.78 -40.29 33.20
N ASN A 227 8.46 -40.67 32.11
CA ASN A 227 8.21 -41.95 31.44
C ASN A 227 8.53 -43.15 32.35
N THR A 228 9.63 -43.11 33.10
CA THR A 228 9.97 -44.17 34.05
C THR A 228 8.90 -44.32 35.13
N MET A 229 8.33 -43.21 35.61
CA MET A 229 7.23 -43.21 36.58
C MET A 229 5.91 -43.74 35.98
N ASP A 230 5.71 -43.54 34.69
CA ASP A 230 4.57 -44.08 33.91
C ASP A 230 4.77 -45.56 33.53
N GLY A 231 5.88 -46.18 33.94
CA GLY A 231 6.21 -47.58 33.66
C GLY A 231 6.92 -47.80 32.32
N ASN A 232 7.25 -46.73 31.60
CA ASN A 232 7.90 -46.75 30.30
C ASN A 232 9.39 -46.39 30.42
N ILE A 233 10.28 -47.38 30.32
CA ILE A 233 11.73 -47.12 30.34
C ILE A 233 12.17 -46.78 28.91
N LEU A 234 12.53 -45.51 28.68
CA LEU A 234 12.99 -45.06 27.36
C LEU A 234 14.38 -45.63 27.00
N PRO A 235 14.62 -45.97 25.72
CA PRO A 235 15.91 -46.43 25.25
C PRO A 235 16.93 -45.29 25.19
N ILE A 236 18.21 -45.64 24.96
CA ILE A 236 19.23 -44.65 24.58
C ILE A 236 18.94 -44.19 23.15
N ALA A 237 19.07 -42.89 22.86
CA ALA A 237 18.90 -42.41 21.50
C ALA A 237 19.96 -43.03 20.56
N ASN A 238 19.49 -43.73 19.52
CA ASN A 238 20.33 -44.40 18.54
C ASN A 238 20.21 -43.71 17.20
N PHE A 239 21.27 -43.05 16.73
CA PHE A 239 21.29 -42.36 15.43
C PHE A 239 22.16 -43.05 14.37
N LEU A 240 22.42 -44.36 14.51
CA LEU A 240 23.18 -45.13 13.51
C LEU A 240 22.47 -45.22 12.15
N GLY A 241 21.18 -44.87 12.08
CA GLY A 241 20.42 -44.67 10.85
C GLY A 241 19.29 -43.64 11.05
N GLY A 242 18.86 -42.99 9.96
CA GLY A 242 17.73 -42.06 9.94
C GLY A 242 18.08 -40.58 10.08
N ILE A 243 19.32 -40.20 10.42
CA ILE A 243 19.69 -38.78 10.58
C ILE A 243 20.10 -38.11 9.26
N ASP A 244 20.54 -38.86 8.26
CA ASP A 244 21.00 -38.28 6.99
C ASP A 244 19.88 -37.57 6.23
N GLN A 245 18.66 -38.09 6.27
CA GLN A 245 17.53 -37.43 5.64
C GLN A 245 17.24 -36.07 6.29
N ALA A 246 17.33 -36.01 7.63
CA ALA A 246 17.14 -34.78 8.38
C ALA A 246 18.18 -33.72 8.03
N LEU A 247 19.42 -34.15 7.77
CA LEU A 247 20.54 -33.25 7.45
C LEU A 247 20.52 -32.76 6.00
N TYR A 248 20.08 -33.58 5.05
CA TYR A 248 20.35 -33.32 3.63
C TYR A 248 19.13 -33.34 2.69
N SER A 249 17.97 -33.84 3.12
CA SER A 249 16.86 -34.07 2.19
C SER A 249 15.47 -34.13 2.83
N SER A 250 15.20 -33.27 3.83
CA SER A 250 13.86 -33.15 4.41
C SER A 250 13.05 -32.03 3.76
N VAL A 251 11.74 -32.25 3.67
CA VAL A 251 10.77 -31.31 3.07
C VAL A 251 9.61 -31.08 4.03
N HIS A 252 9.04 -29.88 3.98
CA HIS A 252 7.97 -29.52 4.91
C HIS A 252 6.67 -30.29 4.61
N PRO A 253 5.93 -30.79 5.62
CA PRO A 253 4.70 -31.54 5.40
C PRO A 253 3.61 -30.78 4.65
N LEU A 254 3.57 -29.45 4.82
CA LEU A 254 2.60 -28.57 4.16
C LEU A 254 3.05 -28.12 2.75
N ASP A 255 4.33 -28.27 2.43
CA ASP A 255 4.88 -27.84 1.14
C ASP A 255 6.07 -28.73 0.75
N ASN A 256 5.86 -29.58 -0.26
CA ASN A 256 6.88 -30.51 -0.74
C ASN A 256 8.02 -29.84 -1.53
N GLN A 257 7.91 -28.56 -1.85
CA GLN A 257 8.96 -27.76 -2.48
C GLN A 257 9.79 -27.00 -1.43
N PHE A 258 9.30 -26.90 -0.20
CA PHE A 258 10.01 -26.23 0.88
C PHE A 258 11.02 -27.18 1.54
N ASN A 259 12.29 -26.97 1.21
CA ASN A 259 13.40 -27.68 1.83
C ASN A 259 13.57 -27.24 3.30
N ILE A 260 13.56 -28.20 4.19
CA ILE A 260 13.76 -28.00 5.63
C ILE A 260 14.88 -28.89 6.16
N SER A 261 15.88 -29.21 5.33
CA SER A 261 17.07 -29.93 5.78
C SER A 261 17.82 -29.10 6.82
N LEU A 262 18.32 -29.75 7.87
CA LEU A 262 18.93 -29.08 9.03
C LEU A 262 20.22 -28.32 8.70
N LEU A 263 20.82 -28.58 7.54
CA LEU A 263 21.98 -27.84 7.04
C LEU A 263 21.60 -26.65 6.14
N ASP A 264 20.31 -26.50 5.83
CA ASP A 264 19.77 -25.32 5.16
C ASP A 264 19.21 -24.34 6.21
N GLU A 265 19.29 -23.04 5.94
CA GLU A 265 18.94 -21.96 6.88
C GLU A 265 17.50 -22.06 7.44
N SER A 266 16.56 -22.53 6.63
CA SER A 266 15.16 -22.72 7.00
C SER A 266 14.89 -23.98 7.82
N GLY A 267 15.79 -24.96 7.79
CA GLY A 267 15.63 -26.24 8.48
C GLY A 267 15.50 -26.07 9.99
N PRO A 268 16.47 -25.47 10.69
CA PRO A 268 16.36 -25.25 12.12
C PRO A 268 15.13 -24.41 12.52
N VAL A 269 14.75 -23.40 11.70
CA VAL A 269 13.55 -22.58 11.94
C VAL A 269 12.29 -23.46 11.91
N ALA A 270 12.12 -24.27 10.87
CA ALA A 270 10.99 -25.19 10.76
C ALA A 270 11.02 -26.25 11.87
N PHE A 271 12.19 -26.79 12.20
CA PHE A 271 12.35 -27.83 13.22
C PHE A 271 11.83 -27.38 14.60
N VAL A 272 12.27 -26.19 15.02
CA VAL A 272 11.85 -25.59 16.30
C VAL A 272 10.41 -25.08 16.22
N GLY A 273 10.02 -24.49 15.09
CA GLY A 273 8.67 -23.97 14.84
C GLY A 273 7.55 -25.02 14.89
N MET A 274 7.86 -26.30 14.66
CA MET A 274 6.91 -27.41 14.85
C MET A 274 6.50 -27.63 16.33
N GLY A 275 7.20 -27.01 17.29
CA GLY A 275 6.86 -27.03 18.71
C GLY A 275 7.54 -28.14 19.52
N GLU A 276 7.41 -28.11 20.83
CA GLU A 276 8.09 -29.05 21.74
C GLU A 276 7.61 -30.50 21.52
N PRO A 277 8.52 -31.51 21.57
CA PRO A 277 8.11 -32.91 21.61
C PRO A 277 7.23 -33.23 22.82
N GLU A 278 6.39 -34.25 22.72
CA GLU A 278 5.58 -34.71 23.84
C GLU A 278 6.45 -35.19 25.01
N GLN A 279 5.94 -35.01 26.21
CA GLN A 279 6.63 -35.45 27.41
C GLN A 279 6.58 -36.96 27.62
N LEU A 280 5.43 -37.59 27.36
CA LEU A 280 5.14 -38.99 27.71
C LEU A 280 4.95 -39.83 26.45
N LEU A 281 5.58 -41.00 26.43
CA LEU A 281 5.41 -42.03 25.40
C LEU A 281 3.95 -42.47 25.30
N SER A 282 3.27 -42.64 26.43
CA SER A 282 1.86 -43.04 26.48
C SER A 282 0.93 -42.04 25.77
N THR A 283 1.29 -40.75 25.75
CA THR A 283 0.55 -39.73 24.98
C THR A 283 0.65 -40.02 23.48
N ILE A 284 1.87 -40.29 22.99
CA ILE A 284 2.11 -40.61 21.58
C ILE A 284 1.40 -41.90 21.19
N GLU A 285 1.49 -42.95 21.99
CA GLU A 285 0.85 -44.24 21.71
C GLU A 285 -0.68 -44.13 21.69
N SER A 286 -1.25 -43.22 22.48
CA SER A 286 -2.70 -43.01 22.55
C SER A 286 -3.28 -42.28 21.33
N ASP A 287 -2.51 -41.36 20.71
CA ASP A 287 -2.93 -40.58 19.55
C ASP A 287 -1.74 -40.22 18.64
N PRO A 288 -1.17 -41.20 17.91
CA PRO A 288 0.06 -40.98 17.14
C PRO A 288 -0.16 -40.06 15.92
N ASN A 289 -1.41 -39.90 15.46
CA ASN A 289 -1.74 -39.05 14.31
C ASN A 289 -1.69 -37.55 14.65
N ASN A 290 -1.83 -37.20 15.92
CA ASN A 290 -1.77 -35.82 16.41
C ASN A 290 -0.49 -35.57 17.21
N SER A 291 0.57 -36.35 16.93
CA SER A 291 1.81 -36.27 17.68
C SER A 291 2.86 -35.38 17.01
N THR A 292 3.34 -34.35 17.70
CA THR A 292 4.46 -33.49 17.26
C THR A 292 5.72 -34.32 17.01
N THR A 293 6.05 -35.24 17.92
CA THR A 293 7.18 -36.16 17.78
C THR A 293 7.10 -36.96 16.48
N VAL A 294 5.95 -37.59 16.23
CA VAL A 294 5.77 -38.44 15.05
C VAL A 294 5.78 -37.60 13.77
N MET A 295 5.09 -36.45 13.78
CA MET A 295 5.03 -35.55 12.62
C MET A 295 6.43 -35.02 12.26
N ARG A 296 7.18 -34.50 13.23
CA ARG A 296 8.53 -33.98 12.98
C ARG A 296 9.50 -35.08 12.58
N ALA A 297 9.51 -36.21 13.29
CA ALA A 297 10.37 -37.33 12.95
C ALA A 297 10.10 -37.91 11.56
N THR A 298 8.83 -37.86 11.11
CA THR A 298 8.46 -38.27 9.75
C THR A 298 8.94 -37.24 8.72
N ALA A 299 8.71 -35.95 8.95
CA ALA A 299 9.12 -34.87 8.05
C ALA A 299 10.64 -34.85 7.82
N TYR A 300 11.40 -35.05 8.90
CA TYR A 300 12.86 -35.07 8.87
C TYR A 300 13.45 -36.47 8.64
N GLY A 301 12.64 -37.52 8.57
CA GLY A 301 13.09 -38.87 8.20
C GLY A 301 13.86 -39.64 9.28
N TYR A 302 13.77 -39.23 10.55
CA TYR A 302 14.38 -39.96 11.67
C TYR A 302 13.38 -40.79 12.51
N LEU A 303 12.13 -40.93 12.05
CA LEU A 303 11.15 -41.86 12.61
C LEU A 303 11.76 -43.26 12.75
N ALA A 304 11.81 -43.77 13.99
CA ALA A 304 12.32 -45.10 14.25
C ALA A 304 11.23 -46.14 13.95
N THR A 305 11.65 -47.31 13.47
CA THR A 305 10.76 -48.43 13.19
C THR A 305 11.32 -49.70 13.80
N GLU A 306 10.45 -50.54 14.32
CA GLU A 306 10.77 -51.86 14.84
C GLU A 306 9.94 -52.95 14.13
N MET A 307 10.37 -54.20 14.26
CA MET A 307 9.62 -55.35 13.77
C MET A 307 8.79 -55.89 14.95
N ALA A 308 7.47 -55.90 14.80
CA ALA A 308 6.54 -56.40 15.81
C ALA A 308 5.88 -57.70 15.33
N ASP A 309 5.63 -58.61 16.28
CA ASP A 309 4.79 -59.79 16.08
C ASP A 309 3.31 -59.38 16.22
N THR A 310 2.66 -59.10 15.09
CA THR A 310 1.26 -58.69 15.08
C THR A 310 0.28 -59.86 15.00
N THR A 311 0.79 -61.07 14.73
CA THR A 311 -0.02 -62.30 14.62
C THR A 311 -0.01 -63.16 15.88
N GLY A 312 0.89 -62.87 16.83
CA GLY A 312 1.06 -63.57 18.09
C GLY A 312 1.66 -64.96 17.92
N ASP A 313 2.40 -65.20 16.84
CA ASP A 313 2.99 -66.50 16.51
C ASP A 313 4.44 -66.68 17.02
N GLY A 314 4.96 -65.64 17.67
CA GLY A 314 6.32 -65.57 18.22
C GLY A 314 7.38 -65.12 17.20
N ASN A 315 6.99 -64.77 15.98
CA ASN A 315 7.88 -64.20 14.97
C ASN A 315 7.45 -62.77 14.63
N GLU A 316 8.42 -61.87 14.59
CA GLU A 316 8.17 -60.50 14.15
C GLU A 316 7.82 -60.50 12.65
N ASP A 317 6.69 -59.89 12.29
CA ASP A 317 6.11 -60.02 10.95
C ASP A 317 5.76 -58.67 10.30
N THR A 318 5.68 -57.60 11.08
CA THR A 318 5.22 -56.29 10.62
C THR A 318 6.14 -55.18 11.10
N MET A 319 6.57 -54.32 10.18
CA MET A 319 7.30 -53.11 10.52
C MET A 319 6.32 -52.06 11.05
N VAL A 320 6.54 -51.62 12.29
CA VAL A 320 5.72 -50.61 12.98
C VAL A 320 6.61 -49.47 13.49
N PRO A 321 6.05 -48.27 13.76
CA PRO A 321 6.81 -47.21 14.41
C PRO A 321 7.29 -47.62 15.81
N ASP A 322 8.57 -47.40 16.10
CA ASP A 322 9.14 -47.49 17.45
C ASP A 322 9.00 -46.11 18.10
N TYR A 323 7.88 -45.91 18.81
CA TYR A 323 7.56 -44.62 19.43
C TYR A 323 8.55 -44.24 20.53
N ALA A 324 9.09 -45.21 21.28
CA ALA A 324 10.04 -44.94 22.37
C ALA A 324 11.38 -44.43 21.83
N GLN A 325 11.90 -45.08 20.79
CA GLN A 325 13.12 -44.66 20.12
C GLN A 325 12.92 -43.34 19.35
N THR A 326 11.74 -43.13 18.76
CA THR A 326 11.39 -41.87 18.07
C THR A 326 11.34 -40.71 19.05
N LEU A 327 10.64 -40.86 20.18
CA LEU A 327 10.53 -39.84 21.22
C LEU A 327 11.90 -39.39 21.73
N ILE A 328 12.77 -40.34 22.08
CA ILE A 328 14.08 -39.97 22.63
C ILE A 328 15.01 -39.36 21.56
N ARG A 329 14.89 -39.78 20.28
CA ARG A 329 15.61 -39.13 19.17
C ARG A 329 15.13 -37.69 18.99
N ASP A 330 13.82 -37.49 19.01
CA ASP A 330 13.22 -36.19 18.80
C ASP A 330 13.62 -35.18 19.87
N TRP A 331 13.51 -35.57 21.15
CA TRP A 331 14.03 -34.76 22.26
C TRP A 331 15.52 -34.47 22.16
N SER A 332 16.32 -35.44 21.74
CA SER A 332 17.77 -35.25 21.58
C SER A 332 18.10 -34.17 20.55
N LEU A 333 17.42 -34.22 19.39
CA LEU A 333 17.60 -33.22 18.33
C LEU A 333 16.99 -31.87 18.73
N TYR A 334 15.80 -31.87 19.31
CA TYR A 334 15.11 -30.65 19.76
C TYR A 334 15.93 -29.87 20.78
N ILE A 335 16.58 -30.54 21.73
CA ILE A 335 17.48 -29.87 22.67
C ILE A 335 18.75 -29.37 21.97
N ALA A 336 19.41 -30.18 21.14
CA ALA A 336 20.64 -29.76 20.46
C ALA A 336 20.42 -28.55 19.55
N ILE A 337 19.37 -28.58 18.74
CA ILE A 337 19.04 -27.54 17.77
C ILE A 337 18.44 -26.33 18.49
N GLY A 338 17.50 -26.54 19.42
CA GLY A 338 16.84 -25.46 20.15
C GLY A 338 17.79 -24.66 21.03
N LEU A 339 18.78 -25.29 21.67
CA LEU A 339 19.79 -24.58 22.47
C LEU A 339 20.65 -23.65 21.60
N GLU A 340 21.06 -24.12 20.41
CA GLU A 340 21.85 -23.31 19.48
C GLU A 340 21.00 -22.20 18.84
N PHE A 341 19.75 -22.51 18.49
CA PHE A 341 18.82 -21.53 17.97
C PHE A 341 18.57 -20.40 18.98
N GLN A 342 18.34 -20.77 20.24
CA GLN A 342 18.11 -19.82 21.33
C GLN A 342 19.38 -19.07 21.75
N SER A 343 20.58 -19.68 21.67
CA SER A 343 21.84 -18.99 22.00
C SER A 343 22.13 -17.84 21.04
N ASN A 344 21.66 -17.95 19.79
CA ASN A 344 21.67 -16.90 18.78
C ASN A 344 20.45 -15.97 18.86
N GLY A 345 19.65 -16.05 19.93
CA GLY A 345 18.50 -15.17 20.15
C GLY A 345 17.24 -15.55 19.35
N GLY A 346 17.21 -16.73 18.75
CA GLY A 346 16.06 -17.23 18.02
C GLY A 346 14.80 -17.33 18.89
N GLY A 347 13.73 -16.67 18.46
CA GLY A 347 12.46 -16.63 19.20
C GLY A 347 12.48 -15.78 20.48
N SER A 348 13.56 -15.04 20.75
CA SER A 348 13.62 -14.04 21.83
C SER A 348 13.58 -12.62 21.26
N PRO A 349 12.96 -11.66 21.97
CA PRO A 349 13.04 -10.25 21.58
C PRO A 349 14.50 -9.79 21.53
N PHE A 350 14.86 -8.98 20.54
CA PHE A 350 16.11 -8.25 20.58
C PHE A 350 16.00 -7.08 21.56
N THR A 351 17.04 -6.84 22.36
CA THR A 351 16.97 -5.88 23.48
C THR A 351 17.94 -4.72 23.38
N ASP A 352 19.01 -4.85 22.61
CA ASP A 352 20.07 -3.85 22.52
C ASP A 352 20.84 -3.94 21.19
N SER A 353 21.73 -2.96 20.98
CA SER A 353 22.51 -2.85 19.75
C SER A 353 23.48 -4.02 19.53
N GLU A 354 24.01 -4.64 20.59
CA GLU A 354 24.98 -5.73 20.46
C GLU A 354 24.28 -7.01 20.01
N ASP A 355 23.09 -7.29 20.58
CA ASP A 355 22.23 -8.39 20.11
C ASP A 355 21.84 -8.19 18.63
N ILE A 356 21.38 -6.99 18.26
CA ILE A 356 21.01 -6.70 16.85
C ILE A 356 22.22 -6.86 15.92
N ALA A 357 23.42 -6.41 16.32
CA ALA A 357 24.63 -6.59 15.53
C ALA A 357 24.91 -8.07 15.28
N ASN A 358 24.95 -8.91 16.32
CA ASN A 358 25.17 -10.36 16.16
C ASN A 358 24.12 -11.02 15.23
N ARG A 359 22.87 -10.57 15.31
CA ARG A 359 21.78 -11.06 14.43
C ARG A 359 21.97 -10.64 12.98
N LEU A 360 22.42 -9.41 12.73
CA LEU A 360 22.74 -8.92 11.39
C LEU A 360 23.96 -9.65 10.83
N ASP A 361 24.98 -9.90 11.64
CA ASP A 361 26.16 -10.67 11.24
C ASP A 361 25.76 -12.07 10.77
N ASN A 362 24.93 -12.77 11.55
CA ASN A 362 24.40 -14.08 11.18
C ASN A 362 23.56 -14.03 9.89
N LEU A 363 22.75 -12.99 9.71
CA LEU A 363 21.85 -12.85 8.57
C LEU A 363 22.60 -12.49 7.27
N LEU A 364 23.45 -11.46 7.34
CA LEU A 364 24.04 -10.76 6.21
C LEU A 364 25.51 -11.11 5.94
N ASP A 365 26.16 -11.87 6.83
CA ASP A 365 27.58 -12.26 6.74
C ASP A 365 28.52 -11.03 6.69
N GLU A 366 28.22 -10.02 7.50
CA GLU A 366 28.99 -8.78 7.62
C GLU A 366 29.02 -8.30 9.08
N ASP A 367 30.14 -7.70 9.52
CA ASP A 367 30.33 -7.24 10.90
C ASP A 367 29.65 -5.89 11.15
N PHE A 368 28.71 -5.83 12.08
CA PHE A 368 28.00 -4.62 12.52
C PHE A 368 28.35 -4.18 13.94
N SER A 369 29.41 -4.74 14.55
CA SER A 369 29.77 -4.46 15.95
C SER A 369 30.17 -3.00 16.22
N ASP A 370 30.51 -2.23 15.19
CA ASP A 370 30.83 -0.81 15.26
C ASP A 370 29.65 0.13 14.95
N VAL A 371 28.47 -0.42 14.61
CA VAL A 371 27.25 0.31 14.26
C VAL A 371 26.29 0.38 15.45
N ASP A 372 25.67 1.54 15.66
CA ASP A 372 24.50 1.64 16.56
C ASP A 372 23.27 1.03 15.87
N CYS A 373 23.17 -0.29 15.97
CA CYS A 373 22.14 -1.09 15.33
C CYS A 373 20.76 -0.86 15.92
N LEU A 374 20.67 -0.45 17.19
CA LEU A 374 19.39 -0.05 17.78
C LEU A 374 18.88 1.24 17.11
N ASN A 375 19.77 2.20 16.88
CA ASN A 375 19.44 3.39 16.09
C ASN A 375 19.08 3.02 14.64
N LEU A 376 19.82 2.11 13.99
CA LEU A 376 19.48 1.65 12.63
C LEU A 376 18.07 1.04 12.53
N MET A 377 17.65 0.26 13.51
CA MET A 377 16.35 -0.41 13.49
C MET A 377 15.21 0.50 13.96
N MET A 378 15.40 1.29 15.02
CA MET A 378 14.31 1.91 15.78
C MET A 378 14.32 3.45 15.80
N ASN A 379 15.20 4.11 15.04
CA ASN A 379 15.25 5.58 15.05
C ASN A 379 13.87 6.19 14.68
N GLY A 380 13.37 7.07 15.56
CA GLY A 380 12.11 7.78 15.34
C GLY A 380 10.86 6.94 15.56
N ASP A 381 10.99 5.72 16.09
CA ASP A 381 9.85 4.84 16.38
C ASP A 381 8.86 5.49 17.35
N GLY A 382 7.57 5.38 17.05
CA GLY A 382 6.47 6.04 17.73
C GLY A 382 6.40 7.57 17.54
N GLY A 383 7.36 8.18 16.84
CA GLY A 383 7.40 9.60 16.53
C GLY A 383 6.75 9.95 15.19
N ASP A 384 6.73 11.24 14.84
CA ASP A 384 6.15 11.72 13.57
C ASP A 384 7.03 11.41 12.35
N ASN A 385 8.32 11.19 12.56
CA ASN A 385 9.32 10.97 11.51
C ASN A 385 10.12 9.69 11.78
N PRO A 386 9.55 8.49 11.54
CA PRO A 386 10.29 7.25 11.66
C PRO A 386 11.39 7.18 10.59
N LEU A 387 12.61 6.82 10.99
CA LEU A 387 13.76 6.67 10.07
C LEU A 387 14.37 5.27 10.13
N GLY A 388 14.26 4.59 11.27
CA GLY A 388 14.78 3.24 11.45
C GLY A 388 14.03 2.22 10.61
N LEU A 389 14.69 1.13 10.21
CA LEU A 389 14.11 0.13 9.30
C LEU A 389 12.83 -0.51 9.85
N LEU A 390 12.74 -0.68 11.17
CA LEU A 390 11.57 -1.26 11.84
C LEU A 390 10.70 -0.20 12.53
N ALA A 391 11.07 1.07 12.44
CA ALA A 391 10.36 2.16 13.08
C ALA A 391 9.02 2.44 12.37
N GLN A 392 7.99 2.71 13.15
CA GLN A 392 6.67 3.12 12.67
C GLN A 392 6.21 4.38 13.41
N ASN A 393 5.46 5.25 12.73
CA ASN A 393 4.84 6.38 13.42
C ASN A 393 3.68 5.92 14.33
N SER A 394 3.27 6.78 15.26
CA SER A 394 2.17 6.46 16.19
C SER A 394 0.82 6.18 15.52
N ALA A 395 0.60 6.74 14.32
CA ALA A 395 -0.62 6.54 13.54
C ALA A 395 -0.61 5.22 12.72
N GLY A 396 0.52 4.53 12.64
CA GLY A 396 0.68 3.31 11.87
C GLY A 396 0.74 3.48 10.35
N THR A 397 0.82 4.73 9.87
CA THR A 397 0.76 5.12 8.45
C THR A 397 2.10 5.56 7.86
N GLY A 398 3.13 5.70 8.69
CA GLY A 398 4.49 6.06 8.30
C GLY A 398 5.48 5.00 8.76
N PHE A 399 6.37 4.58 7.88
CA PHE A 399 7.37 3.54 8.14
C PHE A 399 8.77 4.05 7.83
N GLY A 400 9.70 3.85 8.76
CA GLY A 400 11.09 4.25 8.58
C GLY A 400 11.80 3.46 7.50
N LEU A 401 11.37 2.23 7.19
CA LEU A 401 11.84 1.49 6.01
C LEU A 401 11.66 2.29 4.71
N SER A 402 10.50 2.93 4.52
CA SER A 402 10.27 3.79 3.34
C SER A 402 11.19 5.01 3.36
N ALA A 403 11.40 5.61 4.52
CA ALA A 403 12.28 6.77 4.67
C ALA A 403 13.74 6.40 4.36
N PHE A 404 14.23 5.26 4.86
CA PHE A 404 15.56 4.75 4.60
C PHE A 404 15.80 4.47 3.11
N LEU A 405 14.87 3.75 2.45
CA LEU A 405 14.99 3.40 1.03
C LEU A 405 14.93 4.61 0.11
N GLY A 406 14.20 5.66 0.51
CA GLY A 406 14.12 6.93 -0.22
C GLY A 406 15.26 7.92 0.10
N MET A 407 16.08 7.65 1.12
CA MET A 407 17.16 8.53 1.55
C MET A 407 18.36 8.44 0.61
N ASP A 408 19.03 9.57 0.36
CA ASP A 408 20.32 9.57 -0.33
C ASP A 408 21.35 8.71 0.45
N SER A 409 22.13 7.91 -0.26
CA SER A 409 23.04 6.95 0.37
C SER A 409 24.09 7.62 1.25
N SER A 410 24.58 8.82 0.90
CA SER A 410 25.55 9.55 1.72
C SER A 410 24.91 10.05 3.02
N VAL A 411 23.64 10.45 2.95
CA VAL A 411 22.87 10.86 4.13
C VAL A 411 22.59 9.66 5.01
N ALA A 412 22.09 8.54 4.46
CA ALA A 412 21.81 7.32 5.21
C ALA A 412 23.05 6.80 5.96
N LYS A 413 24.18 6.69 5.27
CA LYS A 413 25.46 6.29 5.89
C LYS A 413 25.87 7.21 7.02
N SER A 414 25.73 8.53 6.84
CA SER A 414 26.05 9.49 7.90
C SER A 414 25.10 9.43 9.09
N THR A 415 23.81 9.20 8.86
CA THR A 415 22.75 9.13 9.89
C THR A 415 22.91 7.90 10.76
N PHE A 416 23.23 6.76 10.16
CA PHE A 416 23.29 5.47 10.85
C PHE A 416 24.72 4.99 11.15
N GLY A 417 25.74 5.73 10.72
CA GLY A 417 27.15 5.38 10.96
C GLY A 417 27.62 4.17 10.16
N LEU A 418 27.07 3.94 8.96
CA LEU A 418 27.37 2.77 8.13
C LEU A 418 28.58 3.00 7.22
N SER A 419 29.40 1.97 7.06
CA SER A 419 30.36 1.87 5.97
C SER A 419 29.65 1.61 4.62
N ASP A 420 30.41 1.67 3.52
CA ASP A 420 29.85 1.41 2.19
C ASP A 420 29.31 -0.02 2.06
N SER A 421 30.04 -1.03 2.56
CA SER A 421 29.61 -2.43 2.50
C SER A 421 28.39 -2.70 3.38
N GLN A 422 28.39 -2.19 4.62
CA GLN A 422 27.27 -2.34 5.56
C GLN A 422 25.99 -1.71 4.99
N TYR A 423 26.11 -0.54 4.34
CA TYR A 423 24.98 0.09 3.67
C TYR A 423 24.46 -0.75 2.50
N ASP A 424 25.35 -1.26 1.64
CA ASP A 424 24.95 -2.06 0.48
C ASP A 424 24.22 -3.35 0.92
N SER A 425 24.71 -4.02 1.96
CA SER A 425 24.08 -5.23 2.54
C SER A 425 22.70 -4.93 3.13
N ILE A 426 22.58 -3.89 3.95
CA ILE A 426 21.29 -3.47 4.54
C ILE A 426 20.31 -3.03 3.45
N TYR A 427 20.76 -2.21 2.50
CA TYR A 427 19.91 -1.73 1.41
C TYR A 427 19.42 -2.89 0.55
N SER A 428 20.29 -3.86 0.21
CA SER A 428 19.89 -5.04 -0.57
C SER A 428 18.86 -5.89 0.16
N TRP A 429 19.03 -6.12 1.47
CA TRP A 429 18.06 -6.85 2.29
C TRP A 429 16.71 -6.12 2.38
N ALA A 430 16.74 -4.84 2.73
CA ALA A 430 15.55 -3.99 2.85
C ALA A 430 14.79 -3.85 1.52
N ALA A 431 15.51 -3.56 0.43
CA ALA A 431 14.95 -3.44 -0.90
C ALA A 431 14.42 -4.79 -1.40
N GLY A 432 15.08 -5.91 -1.08
CA GLY A 432 14.62 -7.25 -1.43
C GLY A 432 13.20 -7.51 -0.95
N TRP A 433 12.91 -7.21 0.33
CA TRP A 433 11.56 -7.29 0.88
C TRP A 433 10.60 -6.26 0.28
N ALA A 434 10.97 -4.97 0.27
CA ALA A 434 10.11 -3.89 -0.19
C ALA A 434 9.70 -4.02 -1.68
N THR A 435 10.59 -4.56 -2.52
CA THR A 435 10.36 -4.74 -3.96
C THR A 435 9.82 -6.13 -4.34
N SER A 436 9.45 -6.95 -3.34
CA SER A 436 8.90 -8.29 -3.54
C SER A 436 9.88 -9.31 -4.15
N SER A 437 11.18 -9.05 -4.07
CA SER A 437 12.22 -9.99 -4.49
C SER A 437 12.44 -11.11 -3.44
N SER A 438 12.26 -10.77 -2.16
CA SER A 438 12.26 -11.72 -1.04
C SER A 438 10.84 -12.24 -0.76
N SER A 439 10.73 -13.46 -0.23
CA SER A 439 9.45 -14.08 0.12
C SER A 439 9.56 -14.92 1.39
N ILE A 440 8.51 -14.92 2.21
CA ILE A 440 8.37 -15.86 3.33
C ILE A 440 7.80 -17.19 2.85
N GLN A 441 8.22 -18.28 3.47
CA GLN A 441 7.64 -19.62 3.29
C GLN A 441 6.38 -19.75 4.12
N MET A 442 5.20 -19.79 3.48
CA MET A 442 3.91 -19.81 4.18
C MET A 442 3.68 -21.08 4.99
N ALA A 443 4.39 -22.15 4.65
CA ALA A 443 4.45 -23.38 5.43
C ALA A 443 4.84 -23.16 6.90
N LEU A 444 5.69 -22.17 7.19
CA LEU A 444 6.07 -21.78 8.56
C LEU A 444 4.90 -21.16 9.35
N LEU A 445 3.86 -20.70 8.65
CA LEU A 445 2.66 -20.06 9.19
C LEU A 445 1.41 -20.94 9.03
N GLY A 446 1.58 -22.22 8.66
CA GLY A 446 0.47 -23.17 8.47
C GLY A 446 -0.16 -23.17 7.06
N GLY A 447 0.39 -22.40 6.12
CA GLY A 447 0.00 -22.38 4.71
C GLY A 447 0.88 -23.25 3.81
N SER A 448 0.93 -22.93 2.51
CA SER A 448 1.80 -23.56 1.51
C SER A 448 2.26 -22.54 0.48
N GLY A 449 3.40 -22.75 -0.17
CA GLY A 449 3.98 -21.81 -1.12
C GLY A 449 4.67 -20.63 -0.44
N THR A 450 4.91 -19.58 -1.21
CA THR A 450 5.64 -18.39 -0.77
C THR A 450 4.81 -17.12 -0.88
N MET A 451 5.11 -16.13 -0.02
CA MET A 451 4.47 -14.82 -0.05
C MET A 451 5.50 -13.70 -0.03
N ASN A 452 5.46 -12.83 -1.03
CA ASN A 452 6.21 -11.57 -1.06
C ASN A 452 5.26 -10.39 -0.81
N ALA A 453 5.82 -9.18 -0.70
CA ALA A 453 5.05 -7.98 -0.38
C ALA A 453 3.91 -7.69 -1.38
N GLY A 454 4.17 -7.84 -2.69
CA GLY A 454 3.17 -7.65 -3.74
C GLY A 454 2.04 -8.68 -3.66
N HIS A 455 2.37 -9.95 -3.43
CA HIS A 455 1.38 -11.01 -3.25
C HIS A 455 0.55 -10.78 -1.97
N PHE A 456 1.18 -10.31 -0.89
CA PHE A 456 0.47 -9.92 0.33
C PHE A 456 -0.55 -8.81 0.07
N VAL A 457 -0.17 -7.74 -0.64
CA VAL A 457 -1.11 -6.66 -1.01
C VAL A 457 -2.26 -7.20 -1.85
N ASN A 458 -1.97 -7.97 -2.89
CA ASN A 458 -3.03 -8.54 -3.75
C ASN A 458 -3.97 -9.46 -2.97
N THR A 459 -3.45 -10.20 -1.99
CA THR A 459 -4.29 -11.06 -1.13
C THR A 459 -5.16 -10.23 -0.20
N THR A 460 -4.55 -9.30 0.54
CA THR A 460 -5.21 -8.54 1.61
C THR A 460 -6.12 -7.42 1.11
N PHE A 461 -5.97 -6.96 -0.13
CA PHE A 461 -6.88 -6.01 -0.73
C PHE A 461 -8.30 -6.58 -0.90
N GLY A 462 -8.40 -7.85 -1.32
CA GLY A 462 -9.68 -8.50 -1.62
C GLY A 462 -10.06 -9.64 -0.68
N ASN A 463 -9.29 -9.86 0.39
CA ASN A 463 -9.47 -10.98 1.32
C ASN A 463 -8.86 -10.66 2.70
N GLY A 464 -8.96 -11.59 3.65
CA GLY A 464 -8.37 -11.45 4.98
C GLY A 464 -6.85 -11.50 4.99
N ASP A 465 -6.24 -10.91 6.03
CA ASP A 465 -4.81 -11.01 6.29
C ASP A 465 -4.44 -12.49 6.59
N PRO A 466 -3.65 -13.14 5.72
CA PRO A 466 -3.31 -14.56 5.86
C PRO A 466 -2.29 -14.83 6.98
N ILE A 467 -1.70 -13.79 7.57
CA ILE A 467 -0.68 -13.88 8.62
C ILE A 467 -1.27 -13.53 9.98
N ASN A 468 -1.95 -12.39 10.08
CA ASN A 468 -2.46 -11.87 11.36
C ASN A 468 -3.97 -12.12 11.56
N GLY A 469 -4.69 -12.48 10.49
CA GLY A 469 -6.15 -12.54 10.48
C GLY A 469 -6.81 -11.17 10.43
N GLY A 470 -8.14 -11.15 10.23
CA GLY A 470 -8.90 -9.92 10.06
C GLY A 470 -8.72 -9.30 8.67
N PHE A 471 -9.05 -8.02 8.52
CA PHE A 471 -9.01 -7.29 7.26
C PHE A 471 -8.26 -5.96 7.41
N LEU A 472 -7.59 -5.52 6.36
CA LEU A 472 -6.95 -4.19 6.36
C LEU A 472 -7.99 -3.09 6.22
N GLY A 473 -7.74 -1.92 6.81
CA GLY A 473 -8.66 -0.78 6.79
C GLY A 473 -8.95 -0.26 5.37
N TYR A 474 -7.93 -0.16 4.52
CA TYR A 474 -8.07 0.25 3.12
C TYR A 474 -8.06 -0.95 2.17
N SER A 475 -8.94 -1.91 2.45
CA SER A 475 -9.24 -3.09 1.62
C SER A 475 -10.73 -3.13 1.27
N LEU A 476 -11.15 -4.03 0.38
CA LEU A 476 -12.57 -4.20 0.02
C LEU A 476 -13.46 -4.52 1.23
N ASN A 477 -12.90 -5.17 2.26
CA ASN A 477 -13.64 -5.46 3.48
C ASN A 477 -13.60 -4.35 4.52
N GLN A 478 -12.82 -3.28 4.29
CA GLN A 478 -12.77 -2.07 5.12
C GLN A 478 -12.59 -2.36 6.61
N GLY A 479 -11.57 -3.14 6.98
CA GLY A 479 -11.35 -3.54 8.37
C GLY A 479 -12.39 -4.52 8.96
N GLY A 480 -13.34 -5.00 8.15
CA GLY A 480 -14.48 -5.81 8.55
C GLY A 480 -15.82 -5.04 8.54
N ASP A 481 -15.77 -3.72 8.34
CA ASP A 481 -16.97 -2.88 8.34
C ASP A 481 -17.89 -3.21 7.16
N TRP A 482 -17.34 -3.64 6.02
CA TRP A 482 -18.14 -4.03 4.85
C TRP A 482 -19.20 -5.08 5.20
N GLY A 483 -18.78 -6.22 5.76
CA GLY A 483 -19.70 -7.31 6.11
C GLY A 483 -20.65 -6.91 7.24
N ALA A 484 -20.17 -6.12 8.20
CA ALA A 484 -20.96 -5.65 9.34
C ALA A 484 -22.08 -4.68 8.92
N ASP A 485 -21.77 -3.70 8.08
CA ASP A 485 -22.68 -2.60 7.74
C ASP A 485 -23.62 -2.95 6.59
N SER A 486 -23.13 -3.69 5.60
CA SER A 486 -23.94 -4.09 4.44
C SER A 486 -24.89 -5.27 4.76
N SER A 487 -24.63 -6.01 5.84
CA SER A 487 -25.26 -7.31 6.11
C SER A 487 -25.07 -8.33 4.96
N LEU A 488 -23.98 -8.20 4.20
CA LEU A 488 -23.53 -9.13 3.16
C LEU A 488 -22.35 -9.98 3.66
N PRO A 489 -22.02 -11.10 3.00
CA PRO A 489 -20.80 -11.84 3.30
C PRO A 489 -19.55 -11.00 3.06
N ASP A 490 -18.47 -11.34 3.77
CA ASP A 490 -17.15 -10.77 3.52
C ASP A 490 -16.70 -11.07 2.09
N ILE A 491 -16.03 -10.09 1.49
CA ILE A 491 -15.45 -10.20 0.15
C ILE A 491 -14.25 -11.15 0.21
N ALA A 492 -14.19 -12.07 -0.75
CA ALA A 492 -13.13 -13.04 -0.87
C ALA A 492 -12.72 -13.20 -2.35
N LEU A 493 -11.87 -12.28 -2.81
CA LEU A 493 -11.25 -12.35 -4.13
C LEU A 493 -9.98 -13.19 -4.13
N THR A 494 -9.64 -13.70 -5.31
CA THR A 494 -8.30 -14.26 -5.57
C THR A 494 -7.27 -13.13 -5.70
N PRO A 495 -5.99 -13.39 -5.39
CA PRO A 495 -4.92 -12.41 -5.59
C PRO A 495 -4.86 -11.89 -7.03
N GLU A 496 -5.17 -12.71 -8.04
CA GLU A 496 -5.20 -12.31 -9.44
C GLU A 496 -6.32 -11.32 -9.75
N GLN A 497 -7.51 -11.50 -9.17
CA GLN A 497 -8.62 -10.55 -9.33
C GLN A 497 -8.30 -9.21 -8.66
N SER A 498 -7.74 -9.23 -7.45
CA SER A 498 -7.28 -8.01 -6.78
C SER A 498 -6.20 -7.30 -7.58
N ALA A 499 -5.25 -8.06 -8.16
CA ALA A 499 -4.19 -7.50 -8.99
C ALA A 499 -4.75 -6.83 -10.25
N GLU A 500 -5.76 -7.40 -10.89
CA GLU A 500 -6.44 -6.79 -12.04
C GLU A 500 -7.14 -5.48 -11.65
N ILE A 501 -7.84 -5.46 -10.51
CA ILE A 501 -8.50 -4.25 -10.00
C ILE A 501 -7.49 -3.16 -9.68
N LEU A 502 -6.37 -3.50 -9.04
CA LEU A 502 -5.37 -2.53 -8.62
C LEU A 502 -4.51 -2.05 -9.79
N TYR A 503 -3.98 -2.99 -10.58
CA TYR A 503 -2.85 -2.78 -11.50
C TYR A 503 -3.14 -3.14 -12.96
N GLY A 504 -4.35 -3.61 -13.29
CA GLY A 504 -4.75 -3.93 -14.66
C GLY A 504 -4.82 -2.70 -15.57
N GLU A 505 -5.31 -2.86 -16.80
CA GLU A 505 -5.39 -1.76 -17.78
C GLU A 505 -6.25 -0.58 -17.26
N LEU A 506 -7.31 -0.90 -16.51
CA LEU A 506 -8.17 0.05 -15.81
C LEU A 506 -7.93 0.01 -14.30
N GLY A 507 -6.71 -0.32 -13.89
CA GLY A 507 -6.33 -0.46 -12.48
C GLY A 507 -6.50 0.83 -11.70
N ILE A 508 -7.10 0.75 -10.51
CA ILE A 508 -7.44 1.92 -9.68
C ILE A 508 -6.23 2.61 -9.06
N THR A 509 -5.06 1.97 -9.04
CA THR A 509 -3.81 2.64 -8.63
C THR A 509 -3.21 3.48 -9.76
N THR A 510 -3.77 3.40 -10.97
CA THR A 510 -3.36 4.24 -12.11
C THR A 510 -4.20 5.51 -12.15
N THR A 511 -3.58 6.63 -12.57
CA THR A 511 -4.30 7.89 -12.74
C THR A 511 -5.45 7.76 -13.73
N GLU A 512 -5.24 7.05 -14.85
CA GLU A 512 -6.28 6.85 -15.87
C GLU A 512 -7.43 5.96 -15.40
N GLY A 513 -7.14 4.85 -14.72
CA GLY A 513 -8.16 3.92 -14.22
C GLY A 513 -9.04 4.57 -13.16
N ALA A 514 -8.45 5.18 -12.14
CA ALA A 514 -9.19 5.91 -11.11
C ALA A 514 -9.99 7.09 -11.67
N LEU A 515 -9.38 7.89 -12.57
CA LEU A 515 -10.05 9.03 -13.19
C LEU A 515 -11.27 8.59 -14.01
N ARG A 516 -11.15 7.51 -14.78
CA ARG A 516 -12.27 6.97 -15.56
C ARG A 516 -13.35 6.38 -14.67
N PHE A 517 -12.97 5.66 -13.63
CA PHE A 517 -13.92 5.15 -12.63
C PHE A 517 -14.74 6.30 -12.03
N LEU A 518 -14.06 7.33 -11.52
CA LEU A 518 -14.73 8.52 -10.95
C LEU A 518 -15.51 9.31 -12.00
N TYR A 519 -15.06 9.36 -13.25
CA TYR A 519 -15.86 9.93 -14.33
C TYR A 519 -17.18 9.18 -14.50
N GLY A 520 -17.14 7.84 -14.47
CA GLY A 520 -18.34 7.00 -14.50
C GLY A 520 -19.30 7.34 -13.37
N GLU A 521 -18.79 7.36 -12.14
CA GLU A 521 -19.56 7.71 -10.93
C GLU A 521 -20.19 9.10 -11.00
N LEU A 522 -19.42 10.12 -11.41
CA LEU A 522 -19.86 11.51 -11.38
C LEU A 522 -20.75 11.87 -12.59
N SER A 523 -20.53 11.24 -13.74
CA SER A 523 -21.32 11.50 -14.96
C SER A 523 -22.58 10.63 -15.06
N GLY A 524 -22.58 9.46 -14.42
CA GLY A 524 -23.59 8.42 -14.61
C GLY A 524 -23.49 7.70 -15.96
N THR A 525 -22.40 7.90 -16.71
CA THR A 525 -22.21 7.35 -18.06
C THR A 525 -20.98 6.45 -18.13
N VAL A 526 -21.03 5.42 -18.99
CA VAL A 526 -19.92 4.47 -19.11
C VAL A 526 -18.69 5.14 -19.76
N PRO A 527 -17.55 5.22 -19.06
CA PRO A 527 -16.31 5.74 -19.61
C PRO A 527 -15.67 4.76 -20.62
N PRO A 528 -14.81 5.25 -21.54
CA PRO A 528 -14.11 4.40 -22.50
C PRO A 528 -13.25 3.32 -21.83
N GLY A 529 -13.35 2.09 -22.34
CA GLY A 529 -12.60 0.92 -21.88
C GLY A 529 -13.38 0.02 -20.91
N PHE A 530 -14.38 0.57 -20.20
CA PHE A 530 -15.23 -0.22 -19.31
C PHE A 530 -16.20 -1.09 -20.12
N SER A 531 -16.49 -2.27 -19.58
CA SER A 531 -17.32 -3.27 -20.22
C SER A 531 -18.79 -3.04 -19.87
N ASP A 532 -19.58 -2.53 -20.82
CA ASP A 532 -21.04 -2.44 -20.68
C ASP A 532 -21.71 -3.59 -21.46
N ILE A 533 -21.90 -4.71 -20.77
CA ILE A 533 -22.51 -5.91 -21.37
C ILE A 533 -23.97 -5.68 -21.74
N GLN A 534 -24.68 -4.81 -21.00
CA GLN A 534 -26.10 -4.51 -21.21
C GLN A 534 -26.30 -3.45 -22.31
N GLN A 535 -25.24 -2.73 -22.70
CA GLN A 535 -25.23 -1.64 -23.69
C GLN A 535 -26.25 -0.53 -23.34
N THR A 536 -26.39 -0.24 -22.05
CA THR A 536 -27.28 0.84 -21.56
C THR A 536 -26.62 2.20 -21.75
N GLY A 537 -25.29 2.27 -21.74
CA GLY A 537 -24.51 3.50 -21.61
C GLY A 537 -24.59 4.12 -20.21
N GLU A 538 -25.27 3.47 -19.27
CA GLU A 538 -25.45 3.92 -17.89
C GLU A 538 -24.38 3.29 -17.00
N TRP A 539 -23.71 4.12 -16.18
CA TRP A 539 -22.72 3.63 -15.22
C TRP A 539 -23.40 2.95 -14.03
N GLY A 540 -22.83 1.83 -13.57
CA GLY A 540 -23.35 1.09 -12.43
C GLY A 540 -22.53 -0.13 -12.04
N ILE A 541 -23.00 -0.82 -11.00
CA ILE A 541 -22.36 -2.00 -10.41
C ILE A 541 -22.14 -3.13 -11.44
N ASP A 542 -23.05 -3.30 -12.39
CA ASP A 542 -22.91 -4.31 -13.44
C ASP A 542 -21.77 -4.01 -14.41
N VAL A 543 -21.51 -2.74 -14.72
CA VAL A 543 -20.37 -2.30 -15.52
C VAL A 543 -19.06 -2.54 -14.76
N ILE A 544 -19.02 -2.19 -13.47
CA ILE A 544 -17.84 -2.44 -12.61
C ILE A 544 -17.56 -3.94 -12.52
N ALA A 545 -18.57 -4.74 -12.17
CA ALA A 545 -18.47 -6.19 -12.01
C ALA A 545 -17.96 -6.87 -13.29
N SER A 546 -18.53 -6.51 -14.44
CA SER A 546 -18.14 -7.10 -15.72
C SER A 546 -16.77 -6.63 -16.22
N THR A 547 -16.35 -5.41 -15.90
CA THR A 547 -15.02 -4.89 -16.26
C THR A 547 -13.91 -5.64 -15.53
N TYR A 548 -14.06 -5.86 -14.22
CA TYR A 548 -13.03 -6.51 -13.41
C TYR A 548 -13.22 -8.03 -13.26
N GLY A 549 -14.28 -8.60 -13.83
CA GLY A 549 -14.56 -10.04 -13.74
C GLY A 549 -14.86 -10.50 -12.31
N ILE A 550 -15.61 -9.69 -11.56
CA ILE A 550 -16.01 -9.95 -10.17
C ILE A 550 -17.54 -10.02 -10.06
N ASP A 551 -18.04 -10.50 -8.93
CA ASP A 551 -19.48 -10.48 -8.63
C ASP A 551 -19.97 -9.08 -8.25
N GLN A 552 -21.29 -8.91 -8.20
CA GLN A 552 -21.90 -7.60 -7.92
C GLN A 552 -21.66 -7.13 -6.48
N ASP A 553 -21.54 -8.02 -5.50
CA ASP A 553 -21.31 -7.63 -4.11
C ASP A 553 -19.87 -7.10 -3.97
N SER A 554 -18.90 -7.78 -4.58
CA SER A 554 -17.51 -7.30 -4.69
C SER A 554 -17.40 -5.98 -5.44
N ALA A 555 -18.18 -5.78 -6.50
CA ALA A 555 -18.23 -4.52 -7.24
C ALA A 555 -18.84 -3.37 -6.44
N MET A 556 -19.86 -3.65 -5.60
CA MET A 556 -20.39 -2.67 -4.65
C MET A 556 -19.35 -2.30 -3.59
N ALA A 557 -18.62 -3.27 -3.04
CA ALA A 557 -17.55 -3.02 -2.08
C ALA A 557 -16.44 -2.15 -2.68
N LEU A 558 -16.07 -2.41 -3.94
CA LEU A 558 -15.09 -1.63 -4.67
C LEU A 558 -15.57 -0.19 -4.90
N GLN A 559 -16.81 -0.01 -5.34
CA GLN A 559 -17.42 1.32 -5.51
C GLN A 559 -17.42 2.10 -4.19
N ASP A 560 -17.86 1.46 -3.11
CA ASP A 560 -17.93 2.07 -1.79
C ASP A 560 -16.55 2.51 -1.28
N LEU A 561 -15.56 1.62 -1.35
CA LEU A 561 -14.17 1.93 -0.97
C LEU A 561 -13.61 3.12 -1.78
N ILE A 562 -13.79 3.12 -3.10
CA ILE A 562 -13.25 4.18 -3.96
C ILE A 562 -13.95 5.51 -3.70
N VAL A 563 -15.29 5.52 -3.69
CA VAL A 563 -16.08 6.76 -3.70
C VAL A 563 -16.18 7.36 -2.30
N ASN A 564 -16.46 6.55 -1.29
CA ASN A 564 -16.72 7.04 0.06
C ASN A 564 -15.42 7.12 0.86
N SER A 565 -14.69 6.01 0.98
CA SER A 565 -13.56 5.93 1.91
C SER A 565 -12.30 6.61 1.37
N ILE A 566 -11.99 6.43 0.08
CA ILE A 566 -10.79 7.04 -0.52
C ILE A 566 -11.05 8.44 -1.07
N PHE A 567 -11.93 8.58 -2.07
CA PHE A 567 -12.21 9.86 -2.71
C PHE A 567 -12.93 10.84 -1.78
N GLY A 568 -13.95 10.36 -1.05
CA GLY A 568 -14.82 11.19 -0.21
C GLY A 568 -14.24 11.56 1.14
N GLU A 569 -13.24 10.83 1.64
CA GLU A 569 -12.67 11.05 2.97
C GLU A 569 -11.14 11.13 2.94
N PHE A 570 -10.44 10.05 2.60
CA PHE A 570 -8.98 10.00 2.72
C PHE A 570 -8.27 11.10 1.92
N VAL A 571 -8.58 11.23 0.63
CA VAL A 571 -7.92 12.20 -0.27
C VAL A 571 -8.27 13.62 0.13
N GLU A 572 -9.52 13.87 0.50
CA GLU A 572 -9.98 15.18 0.95
C GLU A 572 -9.21 15.62 2.20
N ASN A 573 -9.20 14.77 3.24
CA ASN A 573 -8.47 15.03 4.48
C ASN A 573 -6.97 15.21 4.22
N PHE A 574 -6.37 14.39 3.37
CA PHE A 574 -4.96 14.51 3.03
C PHE A 574 -4.62 15.86 2.39
N LEU A 575 -5.43 16.33 1.43
CA LEU A 575 -5.20 17.61 0.76
C LEU A 575 -5.39 18.80 1.70
N VAL A 576 -6.41 18.73 2.57
CA VAL A 576 -6.68 19.74 3.60
C VAL A 576 -5.52 19.80 4.59
N ASP A 577 -5.15 18.68 5.20
CA ASP A 577 -4.16 18.63 6.27
C ASP A 577 -2.74 18.92 5.78
N SER A 578 -2.40 18.46 4.57
CA SER A 578 -1.03 18.58 4.04
C SER A 578 -0.75 19.91 3.35
N PHE A 579 -1.75 20.51 2.70
CA PHE A 579 -1.56 21.70 1.87
C PHE A 579 -2.43 22.89 2.26
N GLY A 580 -3.41 22.71 3.16
CA GLY A 580 -4.41 23.72 3.46
C GLY A 580 -5.35 23.99 2.29
N ALA A 581 -5.57 22.99 1.42
CA ALA A 581 -6.51 23.12 0.32
C ALA A 581 -7.95 22.96 0.84
N GLU A 582 -8.84 23.87 0.47
CA GLU A 582 -10.24 23.85 0.93
C GLU A 582 -11.22 23.86 -0.25
N ALA A 583 -12.43 23.33 -0.02
CA ALA A 583 -13.52 23.31 -0.99
C ALA A 583 -14.07 24.71 -1.32
N TYR A 584 -13.81 25.66 -0.43
CA TYR A 584 -14.16 27.07 -0.58
C TYR A 584 -12.92 27.90 -0.32
N LEU A 585 -12.85 29.10 -0.90
CA LEU A 585 -11.76 30.03 -0.63
C LEU A 585 -12.26 31.47 -0.64
N THR A 586 -11.60 32.31 0.16
CA THR A 586 -11.80 33.76 0.16
C THR A 586 -10.63 34.42 -0.57
N GLN A 587 -10.94 35.27 -1.54
CA GLN A 587 -9.94 35.96 -2.35
C GLN A 587 -10.45 37.28 -2.93
N SER A 588 -9.53 38.16 -3.31
CA SER A 588 -9.89 39.39 -4.02
C SER A 588 -10.61 39.12 -5.36
N VAL A 589 -11.45 40.07 -5.81
CA VAL A 589 -12.07 40.05 -7.15
C VAL A 589 -11.02 39.94 -8.26
N ASN A 590 -9.87 40.59 -8.09
CA ASN A 590 -8.73 40.45 -8.99
C ASN A 590 -8.26 39.00 -9.13
N SER A 591 -8.06 38.29 -8.01
CA SER A 591 -7.68 36.88 -8.04
C SER A 591 -8.79 35.98 -8.60
N TRP A 592 -10.04 36.27 -8.26
CA TRP A 592 -11.16 35.51 -8.81
C TRP A 592 -11.28 35.62 -10.33
N LEU A 593 -11.08 36.82 -10.89
CA LEU A 593 -11.26 37.08 -12.31
C LEU A 593 -10.04 36.75 -13.16
N LEU A 594 -8.84 37.03 -12.65
CA LEU A 594 -7.59 36.99 -13.42
C LEU A 594 -6.71 35.78 -13.12
N GLY A 595 -7.12 34.95 -12.16
CA GLY A 595 -6.42 33.73 -11.74
C GLY A 595 -6.18 33.74 -10.25
N TRP A 596 -6.37 32.60 -9.58
CA TRP A 596 -6.19 32.46 -8.14
C TRP A 596 -5.01 31.58 -7.80
N HIS A 597 -4.51 31.79 -6.59
CA HIS A 597 -3.44 30.99 -6.03
C HIS A 597 -4.01 29.68 -5.47
N ASP A 598 -3.38 28.57 -5.84
CA ASP A 598 -3.70 27.23 -5.40
C ASP A 598 -2.53 26.63 -4.59
N PRO A 599 -2.74 26.28 -3.31
CA PRO A 599 -1.69 25.76 -2.44
C PRO A 599 -1.05 24.46 -2.93
N VAL A 600 -1.84 23.56 -3.53
CA VAL A 600 -1.35 22.27 -4.03
C VAL A 600 -0.40 22.49 -5.21
N SER A 601 -0.80 23.30 -6.18
CA SER A 601 0.02 23.66 -7.35
C SER A 601 1.28 24.41 -6.94
N ALA A 602 1.19 25.31 -5.95
CA ALA A 602 2.34 26.03 -5.42
C ALA A 602 3.34 25.10 -4.72
N TYR A 603 2.86 24.11 -3.97
CA TYR A 603 3.70 23.08 -3.37
C TYR A 603 4.39 22.23 -4.44
N LEU A 604 3.66 21.75 -5.45
CA LEU A 604 4.25 20.95 -6.53
C LEU A 604 5.33 21.71 -7.29
N ALA A 605 5.18 23.03 -7.47
CA ALA A 605 6.15 23.86 -8.19
C ALA A 605 7.36 24.28 -7.33
N SER A 606 7.22 24.40 -6.01
CA SER A 606 8.23 25.06 -5.17
C SER A 606 8.55 24.41 -3.82
N GLY A 607 7.83 23.34 -3.45
CA GLY A 607 7.91 22.70 -2.13
C GLY A 607 7.29 23.52 -0.99
N ASN A 608 6.65 24.65 -1.30
CA ASN A 608 6.00 25.51 -0.30
C ASN A 608 4.58 25.89 -0.78
N PRO A 609 3.52 25.44 -0.08
CA PRO A 609 2.15 25.70 -0.50
C PRO A 609 1.79 27.19 -0.40
N SER A 610 2.49 27.98 0.42
CA SER A 610 2.24 29.43 0.59
C SER A 610 3.04 30.30 -0.39
N ASN A 611 3.73 29.72 -1.37
CA ASN A 611 4.55 30.48 -2.30
C ASN A 611 3.69 31.16 -3.38
N MET A 612 3.40 32.45 -3.17
CA MET A 612 2.59 33.29 -4.06
C MET A 612 3.27 33.62 -5.41
N SER A 613 4.51 33.19 -5.67
CA SER A 613 5.16 33.38 -6.98
C SER A 613 4.83 32.28 -7.99
N VAL A 614 4.21 31.20 -7.55
CA VAL A 614 3.82 30.02 -8.34
C VAL A 614 2.40 29.58 -7.94
N GLY A 615 1.85 28.59 -8.64
CA GLY A 615 0.54 28.02 -8.29
C GLY A 615 -0.65 28.89 -8.67
N TRP A 616 -0.50 29.80 -9.63
CA TRP A 616 -1.61 30.55 -10.20
C TRP A 616 -2.24 29.75 -11.35
N ALA A 617 -3.56 29.55 -11.29
CA ALA A 617 -4.34 28.81 -12.27
C ALA A 617 -5.07 29.71 -13.28
#